data_AF-A8DWQ9-F1
#
_entry.id   AF-A8DWQ9-F1
#
_cell.length_a   1.000
_cell.length_b   1.000
_cell.length_c   1.000
_cell.angle_alpha   90.00
_cell.angle_beta   90.00
_cell.angle_gamma   90.00
#
_symmetry.space_group_name_H-M   'P 1'
#
loop_
_entity.id
_entity.type
_entity.pdbx_description
1 polymer ?
#
loop_
_entity_poly.entity_id
_entity_poly.type
_entity_poly.pdbx_seq_one_letter_code
_entity_poly.pdbx_strand_id
1 'polypeptide(L)'
;MGAEHPIRIDWFDNEIDSLRRFDPETQRSIDKISNLTMLPAKEVPNTPEGIQRFRQRWRERFDTDPFRNPIYQDISNGLVPAGIEYYLPLFFSETSSFFEYLPESALIVRTNHISEHYNRLQTDFRSRHESLGFDIERPILTPEEICLKEDEFFHHLKQFANIETNSEGQHSTFRPIPDVQVDSKAEAPFTKLKNFITQSDIPILLVAETAGRREALLEMLKKQAIKPALFDHWQDFASSPAALAITTGHLERGFIVDSQLALVGESQILGEKVTQHRRRKTSDINEDAIIRNLTELRLNAPVVHIDHGVGRYLGLTNLSIDGQETELLTIGYANEAKLYVP
;
A
#
# COMPACT_ATOMS: atom_id res chain seq x y z
N MET A 1 9.66 -5.79 -5.49
CA MET A 1 9.71 -6.25 -4.09
C MET A 1 11.09 -5.92 -3.55
N GLY A 2 11.22 -4.84 -2.78
CA GLY A 2 12.47 -4.43 -2.13
C GLY A 2 12.92 -2.99 -2.40
N ALA A 3 12.87 -2.51 -3.64
CA ALA A 3 13.27 -1.14 -4.01
C ALA A 3 12.05 -0.23 -4.22
N GLU A 4 12.15 1.03 -3.77
CA GLU A 4 11.10 2.05 -3.94
C GLU A 4 10.87 2.46 -5.40
N HIS A 5 11.94 2.46 -6.20
CA HIS A 5 11.92 2.82 -7.61
C HIS A 5 12.46 1.67 -8.48
N PRO A 6 11.96 1.52 -9.72
CA PRO A 6 12.53 0.58 -10.66
C PRO A 6 13.96 1.00 -11.04
N ILE A 7 14.78 0.01 -11.37
CA ILE A 7 16.21 0.18 -11.66
C ILE A 7 16.47 -0.11 -13.13
N ARG A 8 17.21 0.80 -13.79
CA ARG A 8 17.82 0.59 -15.10
C ARG A 8 19.24 0.07 -14.90
N ILE A 9 19.55 -1.00 -15.61
CA ILE A 9 20.87 -1.62 -15.63
C ILE A 9 21.46 -1.36 -17.01
N ASP A 10 22.48 -0.50 -17.05
CA ASP A 10 23.24 -0.23 -18.26
C ASP A 10 24.42 -1.21 -18.31
N TRP A 11 24.53 -1.95 -19.41
CA TRP A 11 25.58 -2.94 -19.62
C TRP A 11 26.64 -2.39 -20.57
N PHE A 12 27.89 -2.73 -20.30
CA PHE A 12 29.00 -2.56 -21.23
C PHE A 12 29.66 -3.93 -21.44
N ASP A 13 29.52 -4.47 -22.65
CA ASP A 13 29.83 -5.87 -22.96
C ASP A 13 29.15 -6.84 -21.98
N ASN A 14 29.93 -7.51 -21.12
CA ASN A 14 29.47 -8.49 -20.14
C ASN A 14 29.51 -7.95 -18.69
N GLU A 15 29.73 -6.65 -18.52
CA GLU A 15 29.82 -6.01 -17.21
C GLU A 15 28.72 -4.96 -17.05
N ILE A 16 28.30 -4.76 -15.80
CA ILE A 16 27.36 -3.68 -15.45
C ILE A 16 28.16 -2.38 -15.39
N ASP A 17 27.87 -1.45 -16.31
CA ASP A 17 28.49 -0.12 -16.32
C ASP A 17 27.82 0.81 -15.31
N SER A 18 26.48 0.82 -15.26
CA SER A 18 25.76 1.70 -14.36
C SER A 18 24.40 1.18 -13.92
N LEU A 19 24.05 1.46 -12.65
CA LEU A 19 22.73 1.22 -12.08
C LEU A 19 22.08 2.56 -11.77
N ARG A 20 20.85 2.77 -12.27
CA ARG A 20 20.11 4.03 -12.07
C ARG A 20 18.68 3.77 -11.66
N ARG A 21 18.20 4.48 -10.65
CA ARG A 21 16.76 4.59 -10.40
C ARG A 21 16.14 5.39 -11.54
N PHE A 22 14.93 5.04 -11.94
CA PHE A 22 14.18 5.82 -12.92
C PHE A 22 12.72 5.93 -12.53
N ASP A 23 12.09 6.98 -13.04
CA ASP A 23 10.65 7.19 -12.92
C ASP A 23 9.93 6.37 -14.01
N PRO A 24 9.05 5.42 -13.67
CA PRO A 24 8.35 4.60 -14.66
C PRO A 24 7.38 5.42 -15.54
N GLU A 25 6.85 6.54 -15.04
CA GLU A 25 5.94 7.40 -15.77
C GLU A 25 6.67 8.30 -16.77
N THR A 26 7.81 8.87 -16.41
CA THR A 26 8.57 9.74 -17.33
C THR A 26 9.67 9.01 -18.09
N GLN A 27 10.03 7.79 -17.67
CA GLN A 27 11.17 6.99 -18.17
C GLN A 27 12.53 7.69 -18.02
N ARG A 28 12.62 8.72 -17.17
CA ARG A 28 13.84 9.48 -16.92
C ARG A 28 14.58 8.94 -15.70
N SER A 29 15.92 8.93 -15.79
CA SER A 29 16.77 8.58 -14.66
C SER A 29 16.64 9.61 -13.53
N ILE A 30 16.65 9.13 -12.29
CA ILE A 30 16.61 9.95 -11.08
C ILE A 30 18.04 10.09 -10.54
N ASP A 31 18.57 9.03 -9.95
CA ASP A 31 19.89 8.98 -9.32
C ASP A 31 20.62 7.64 -9.60
N LYS A 32 21.95 7.66 -9.47
CA LYS A 32 22.81 6.48 -9.62
C LYS A 32 22.91 5.74 -8.29
N ILE A 33 22.93 4.41 -8.34
CA ILE A 33 23.18 3.54 -7.19
C ILE A 33 24.39 2.64 -7.46
N SER A 34 25.04 2.16 -6.39
CA SER A 34 26.24 1.32 -6.49
C SER A 34 25.97 -0.18 -6.37
N ASN A 35 24.85 -0.57 -5.77
CA ASN A 35 24.47 -1.96 -5.57
C ASN A 35 22.94 -2.11 -5.66
N LEU A 36 22.51 -3.33 -5.99
CA LEU A 36 21.11 -3.73 -6.05
C LEU A 36 20.96 -5.11 -5.42
N THR A 37 20.10 -5.21 -4.40
CA THR A 37 19.65 -6.50 -3.87
C THR A 37 18.35 -6.89 -4.55
N MET A 38 18.36 -7.99 -5.31
CA MET A 38 17.17 -8.53 -5.95
C MET A 38 16.58 -9.65 -5.12
N LEU A 39 15.37 -9.43 -4.61
CA LEU A 39 14.57 -10.48 -3.97
C LEU A 39 13.79 -11.27 -5.04
N PRO A 40 13.39 -12.52 -4.76
CA PRO A 40 12.48 -13.26 -5.62
C PRO A 40 11.19 -12.47 -5.91
N ALA A 41 10.65 -12.65 -7.12
CA ALA A 41 9.43 -11.96 -7.54
C ALA A 41 8.16 -12.50 -6.85
N LYS A 42 8.21 -13.75 -6.37
CA LYS A 42 7.13 -14.46 -5.67
C LYS A 42 7.72 -15.30 -4.54
N GLU A 43 6.88 -15.64 -3.56
CA GLU A 43 7.24 -16.50 -2.43
C GLU A 43 7.29 -17.98 -2.82
N VAL A 44 6.57 -18.38 -3.87
CA VAL A 44 6.62 -19.74 -4.42
C VAL A 44 7.75 -19.89 -5.45
N PRO A 45 8.65 -20.87 -5.30
CA PRO A 45 9.72 -21.12 -6.25
C PRO A 45 9.14 -21.74 -7.53
N ASN A 46 9.37 -21.10 -8.67
CA ASN A 46 9.03 -21.61 -10.00
C ASN A 46 10.25 -22.24 -10.72
N THR A 47 11.28 -22.63 -9.97
CA THR A 47 12.45 -23.35 -10.51
C THR A 47 12.11 -24.82 -10.78
N PRO A 48 12.89 -25.54 -11.62
CA PRO A 48 12.69 -26.97 -11.83
C PRO A 48 12.62 -27.79 -10.53
N GLU A 49 13.46 -27.44 -9.55
CA GLU A 49 13.49 -28.10 -8.24
C GLU A 49 12.25 -27.79 -7.42
N GLY A 50 11.78 -26.53 -7.43
CA GLY A 50 10.54 -26.11 -6.75
C GLY A 50 9.31 -26.82 -7.32
N ILE A 51 9.22 -26.88 -8.66
CA ILE A 51 8.14 -27.59 -9.37
C ILE A 51 8.19 -29.10 -9.06
N GLN A 52 9.37 -29.71 -9.09
CA GLN A 52 9.52 -31.14 -8.78
C GLN A 52 9.07 -31.45 -7.35
N ARG A 53 9.47 -30.62 -6.38
CA ARG A 53 9.08 -30.78 -4.98
C ARG A 53 7.58 -30.63 -4.79
N PHE A 54 6.98 -29.58 -5.35
CA PHE A 54 5.53 -29.39 -5.34
C PHE A 54 4.80 -30.61 -5.89
N ARG A 55 5.22 -31.13 -7.05
CA ARG A 55 4.58 -32.29 -7.69
C ARG A 55 4.70 -33.56 -6.84
N GLN A 56 5.83 -33.75 -6.17
CA GLN A 56 6.03 -34.87 -5.26
C GLN A 56 5.11 -34.75 -4.04
N ARG A 57 5.18 -33.63 -3.32
CA ARG A 57 4.39 -33.41 -2.10
C ARG A 57 2.89 -33.38 -2.38
N TRP A 58 2.47 -32.87 -3.54
CA TRP A 58 1.08 -32.94 -3.99
C TRP A 58 0.57 -34.38 -4.02
N ARG A 59 1.32 -35.30 -4.65
CA ARG A 59 0.94 -36.72 -4.75
C ARG A 59 0.98 -37.46 -3.42
N GLU A 60 1.85 -37.02 -2.51
CA GLU A 60 1.90 -37.55 -1.13
C GLU A 60 0.74 -37.05 -0.28
N ARG A 61 0.33 -35.79 -0.48
CA ARG A 61 -0.66 -35.11 0.35
C ARG A 61 -2.10 -35.33 -0.10
N PHE A 62 -2.36 -35.37 -1.40
CA PHE A 62 -3.70 -35.46 -1.95
C PHE A 62 -3.93 -36.79 -2.67
N ASP A 63 -4.97 -37.51 -2.26
CA ASP A 63 -5.42 -38.75 -2.91
C ASP A 63 -6.38 -38.43 -4.07
N THR A 64 -5.89 -37.65 -5.04
CA THR A 64 -6.63 -37.23 -6.24
C THR A 64 -5.77 -37.44 -7.47
N ASP A 65 -6.39 -37.60 -8.65
CA ASP A 65 -5.65 -37.66 -9.91
C ASP A 65 -5.03 -36.28 -10.22
N PRO A 66 -3.69 -36.12 -10.13
CA PRO A 66 -3.05 -34.82 -10.33
C PRO A 66 -3.22 -34.31 -11.76
N PHE A 67 -3.37 -35.21 -12.73
CA PHE A 67 -3.56 -34.84 -14.14
C PHE A 67 -4.94 -34.32 -14.44
N ARG A 68 -5.88 -34.34 -13.48
CA ARG A 68 -7.18 -33.66 -13.62
C ARG A 68 -7.22 -32.33 -12.89
N ASN A 69 -6.23 -32.02 -12.07
CA ASN A 69 -6.18 -30.80 -11.28
C ASN A 69 -5.48 -29.66 -12.05
N PRO A 70 -6.16 -28.53 -12.31
CA PRO A 70 -5.58 -27.41 -13.05
C PRO A 70 -4.34 -26.79 -12.38
N ILE A 71 -4.31 -26.71 -11.05
CA ILE A 71 -3.19 -26.12 -10.30
C ILE A 71 -1.93 -26.98 -10.47
N TYR A 72 -2.08 -28.30 -10.37
CA TYR A 72 -0.99 -29.24 -10.58
C TYR A 72 -0.44 -29.17 -12.02
N GLN A 73 -1.32 -29.08 -13.02
CA GLN A 73 -0.92 -28.93 -14.41
C GLN A 73 -0.20 -27.60 -14.67
N ASP A 74 -0.77 -26.49 -14.21
CA ASP A 74 -0.20 -25.15 -14.39
C ASP A 74 1.21 -25.07 -13.80
N ILE A 75 1.39 -25.51 -12.55
CA ILE A 75 2.70 -25.54 -11.89
C ILE A 75 3.66 -26.48 -12.62
N SER A 76 3.18 -27.65 -13.07
CA SER A 76 4.01 -28.58 -13.86
C SER A 76 4.49 -27.98 -15.19
N ASN A 77 3.73 -27.03 -15.75
CA ASN A 77 4.06 -26.28 -16.97
C ASN A 77 4.85 -24.99 -16.68
N GLY A 78 5.24 -24.74 -15.42
CA GLY A 78 5.97 -23.53 -15.01
C GLY A 78 5.12 -22.27 -14.90
N LEU A 79 3.79 -22.41 -14.96
CA LEU A 79 2.85 -21.32 -14.73
C LEU A 79 2.57 -21.19 -13.23
N VAL A 80 2.38 -19.96 -12.75
CA VAL A 80 2.08 -19.70 -11.34
C VAL A 80 0.67 -19.11 -11.24
N PRO A 81 -0.37 -19.95 -11.01
CA PRO A 81 -1.76 -19.52 -10.98
C PRO A 81 -2.06 -18.65 -9.76
N ALA A 82 -3.18 -17.92 -9.81
CA ALA A 82 -3.63 -17.10 -8.69
C ALA A 82 -4.08 -17.97 -7.49
N GLY A 83 -3.72 -17.56 -6.28
CA GLY A 83 -4.04 -18.28 -5.04
C GLY A 83 -3.14 -19.48 -4.76
N ILE A 84 -2.03 -19.62 -5.50
CA ILE A 84 -1.04 -20.67 -5.26
C ILE A 84 -0.41 -20.59 -3.87
N GLU A 85 -0.45 -19.41 -3.24
CA GLU A 85 0.10 -19.14 -1.91
C GLU A 85 -0.54 -20.03 -0.84
N TYR A 86 -1.79 -20.48 -1.03
CA TYR A 86 -2.43 -21.46 -0.13
C TYR A 86 -1.84 -22.87 -0.20
N TYR A 87 -0.94 -23.12 -1.17
CA TYR A 87 -0.20 -24.36 -1.32
C TYR A 87 1.30 -24.18 -1.03
N LEU A 88 1.70 -23.04 -0.47
CA LEU A 88 3.10 -22.71 -0.15
C LEU A 88 3.86 -23.85 0.55
N PRO A 89 3.29 -24.57 1.54
CA PRO A 89 3.98 -25.69 2.20
C PRO A 89 4.42 -26.83 1.26
N LEU A 90 3.75 -27.02 0.13
CA LEU A 90 4.11 -28.04 -0.85
C LEU A 90 5.40 -27.71 -1.61
N PHE A 91 5.82 -26.44 -1.63
CA PHE A 91 7.03 -25.98 -2.31
C PHE A 91 8.30 -26.03 -1.45
N PHE A 92 8.18 -26.33 -0.16
CA PHE A 92 9.30 -26.32 0.78
C PHE A 92 9.38 -27.62 1.56
N SER A 93 10.53 -27.91 2.20
CA SER A 93 10.63 -28.98 3.19
C SER A 93 9.89 -28.62 4.47
N GLU A 94 10.07 -27.37 4.88
CA GLU A 94 9.54 -26.73 6.09
C GLU A 94 9.30 -25.26 5.75
N THR A 95 8.28 -24.67 6.36
CA THR A 95 7.96 -23.24 6.25
C THR A 95 8.26 -22.57 7.58
N SER A 96 8.98 -21.46 7.55
CA SER A 96 9.24 -20.65 8.75
C SER A 96 8.03 -19.82 9.16
N SER A 97 7.90 -19.62 10.47
CA SER A 97 6.96 -18.67 11.06
C SER A 97 7.48 -17.22 10.99
N PHE A 98 6.59 -16.24 11.13
CA PHE A 98 6.99 -14.83 11.26
C PHE A 98 7.94 -14.58 12.45
N PHE A 99 7.76 -15.32 13.55
CA PHE A 99 8.56 -15.14 14.77
C PHE A 99 10.04 -15.48 14.56
N GLU A 100 10.38 -16.38 13.64
CA GLU A 100 11.78 -16.73 13.31
C GLU A 100 12.54 -15.60 12.61
N TYR A 101 11.83 -14.64 12.03
CA TYR A 101 12.43 -13.46 11.39
C TYR A 101 12.62 -12.29 12.37
N LEU A 102 12.09 -12.39 13.59
CA LEU A 102 12.23 -11.35 14.61
C LEU A 102 13.59 -11.47 15.31
N PRO A 103 14.28 -10.35 15.59
CA PRO A 103 15.46 -10.38 16.44
C PRO A 103 15.10 -10.82 17.86
N GLU A 104 16.01 -11.51 18.55
CA GLU A 104 15.79 -11.97 19.94
C GLU A 104 15.42 -10.83 20.91
N SER A 105 15.88 -9.61 20.63
CA SER A 105 15.58 -8.42 21.42
C SER A 105 14.27 -7.72 21.04
N ALA A 106 13.43 -8.33 20.20
CA ALA A 106 12.17 -7.74 19.77
C ALA A 106 11.20 -7.54 20.96
N LEU A 107 10.56 -6.38 20.98
CA LEU A 107 9.47 -6.05 21.89
C LEU A 107 8.16 -6.12 21.12
N ILE A 108 7.26 -7.01 21.52
CA ILE A 108 5.95 -7.15 20.91
C ILE A 108 4.95 -6.27 21.65
N VAL A 109 4.39 -5.28 20.95
CA VAL A 109 3.29 -4.45 21.45
C VAL A 109 1.99 -4.95 20.82
N ARG A 110 1.04 -5.38 21.65
CA ARG A 110 -0.22 -5.99 21.18
C ARG A 110 -1.42 -5.49 21.96
N THR A 111 -2.60 -5.62 21.38
CA THR A 111 -3.85 -5.40 22.13
C THR A 111 -4.20 -6.62 23.00
N ASN A 112 -5.04 -6.39 24.00
CA ASN A 112 -5.63 -7.43 24.85
C ASN A 112 -6.63 -8.35 24.12
N HIS A 113 -6.99 -8.05 22.87
CA HIS A 113 -7.95 -8.83 22.07
C HIS A 113 -7.30 -9.90 21.17
N ILE A 114 -5.99 -10.15 21.28
CA ILE A 114 -5.27 -11.05 20.38
C ILE A 114 -5.87 -12.47 20.32
N SER A 115 -6.31 -13.01 21.47
CA SER A 115 -6.93 -14.34 21.53
C SER A 115 -8.28 -14.38 20.83
N GLU A 116 -9.08 -13.32 20.94
CA GLU A 116 -10.37 -13.21 20.24
C GLU A 116 -10.15 -13.14 18.72
N HIS A 117 -9.19 -12.33 18.27
CA HIS A 117 -8.83 -12.23 16.86
C HIS A 117 -8.32 -13.56 16.30
N TYR A 118 -7.46 -14.25 17.05
CA TYR A 118 -6.95 -15.55 16.66
C TYR A 118 -8.10 -16.57 16.50
N ASN A 119 -9.00 -16.65 17.48
CA ASN A 119 -10.14 -17.57 17.44
C ASN A 119 -11.07 -17.28 16.26
N ARG A 120 -11.35 -16.00 15.98
CA ARG A 120 -12.15 -15.59 14.83
C ARG A 120 -11.51 -16.02 13.51
N LEU A 121 -10.20 -15.80 13.36
CA LEU A 121 -9.46 -16.23 12.17
C LEU A 121 -9.50 -17.75 11.97
N GLN A 122 -9.34 -18.52 13.05
CA GLN A 122 -9.43 -19.98 13.01
C GLN A 122 -10.84 -20.46 12.63
N THR A 123 -11.90 -19.83 13.15
CA THR A 123 -13.28 -20.13 12.73
C THR A 123 -13.47 -19.86 11.24
N ASP A 124 -12.97 -18.73 10.73
CA ASP A 124 -13.07 -18.37 9.32
C ASP A 124 -12.33 -19.38 8.42
N PHE A 125 -11.13 -19.83 8.81
CA PHE A 125 -10.38 -20.83 8.05
C PHE A 125 -11.06 -22.19 8.06
N ARG A 126 -11.55 -22.65 9.21
CA ARG A 126 -12.31 -23.92 9.29
C ARG A 126 -13.57 -23.87 8.45
N SER A 127 -14.34 -22.79 8.54
CA SER A 127 -15.57 -22.64 7.74
C SER A 127 -15.29 -22.63 6.23
N ARG A 128 -14.23 -21.93 5.78
CA ARG A 128 -13.82 -21.96 4.37
C ARG A 128 -13.33 -23.33 3.95
N HIS A 129 -12.55 -24.00 4.79
CA HIS A 129 -12.06 -25.35 4.51
C HIS A 129 -13.21 -26.34 4.39
N GLU A 130 -14.19 -26.30 5.29
CA GLU A 130 -15.41 -27.11 5.20
C GLU A 130 -16.20 -26.81 3.93
N SER A 131 -16.36 -25.54 3.57
CA SER A 131 -17.11 -25.15 2.36
C SER A 131 -16.42 -25.57 1.06
N LEU A 132 -15.09 -25.55 1.00
CA LEU A 132 -14.31 -25.78 -0.22
C LEU A 132 -13.71 -27.19 -0.31
N GLY A 133 -13.60 -27.90 0.82
CA GLY A 133 -12.94 -29.20 0.91
C GLY A 133 -13.63 -30.34 0.16
N PHE A 134 -14.85 -30.12 -0.35
CA PHE A 134 -15.56 -31.08 -1.20
C PHE A 134 -15.17 -31.00 -2.68
N ASP A 135 -14.46 -29.95 -3.10
CA ASP A 135 -14.01 -29.80 -4.49
C ASP A 135 -12.80 -30.71 -4.77
N ILE A 136 -13.06 -31.88 -5.34
CA ILE A 136 -12.04 -32.87 -5.70
C ILE A 136 -11.11 -32.35 -6.81
N GLU A 137 -11.59 -31.43 -7.66
CA GLU A 137 -10.78 -30.84 -8.72
C GLU A 137 -9.85 -29.75 -8.18
N ARG A 138 -10.05 -29.29 -6.93
CA ARG A 138 -9.21 -28.32 -6.21
C ARG A 138 -9.10 -28.69 -4.73
N PRO A 139 -8.40 -29.78 -4.39
CA PRO A 139 -8.21 -30.17 -3.00
C PRO A 139 -7.35 -29.12 -2.30
N ILE A 140 -7.68 -28.80 -1.05
CA ILE A 140 -7.04 -27.73 -0.27
C ILE A 140 -6.30 -28.30 0.94
N LEU A 141 -5.28 -27.58 1.40
CA LEU A 141 -4.58 -27.87 2.66
C LEU A 141 -5.46 -27.54 3.86
N THR A 142 -5.26 -28.22 4.99
CA THR A 142 -5.96 -27.88 6.23
C THR A 142 -5.40 -26.57 6.82
N PRO A 143 -6.20 -25.83 7.61
CA PRO A 143 -5.73 -24.61 8.25
C PRO A 143 -4.41 -24.76 9.04
N GLU A 144 -4.22 -25.91 9.69
CA GLU A 144 -3.02 -26.21 10.49
C GLU A 144 -1.76 -26.47 9.65
N GLU A 145 -1.90 -26.70 8.34
CA GLU A 145 -0.75 -26.84 7.43
C GLU A 145 -0.24 -25.49 6.91
N ILE A 146 -1.10 -24.46 6.95
CA ILE A 146 -0.80 -23.13 6.41
C ILE A 146 -0.62 -22.08 7.50
N CYS A 147 -1.01 -22.38 8.74
CA CYS A 147 -0.96 -21.45 9.87
C CYS A 147 -0.55 -22.16 11.16
N LEU A 148 0.10 -21.42 12.05
CA LEU A 148 0.45 -21.90 13.39
C LEU A 148 -0.80 -22.30 14.16
N LYS A 149 -0.70 -23.37 14.96
CA LYS A 149 -1.71 -23.73 15.94
C LYS A 149 -1.71 -22.74 17.11
N GLU A 150 -2.76 -22.78 17.92
CA GLU A 150 -2.93 -21.82 19.01
C GLU A 150 -1.79 -21.91 20.02
N ASP A 151 -1.50 -23.14 20.46
CA ASP A 151 -0.43 -23.40 21.42
C ASP A 151 0.93 -22.99 20.87
N GLU A 152 1.19 -23.21 19.57
CA GLU A 152 2.44 -22.80 18.89
C GLU A 152 2.56 -21.27 18.82
N PHE A 153 1.50 -20.59 18.38
CA PHE A 153 1.44 -19.13 18.28
C PHE A 153 1.71 -18.47 19.64
N PHE A 154 1.00 -18.90 20.69
CA PHE A 154 1.19 -18.35 22.03
C PHE A 154 2.50 -18.79 22.68
N HIS A 155 3.05 -19.96 22.31
CA HIS A 155 4.39 -20.35 22.72
C HIS A 155 5.44 -19.39 22.16
N HIS A 156 5.43 -19.14 20.85
CA HIS A 156 6.33 -18.18 20.22
C HIS A 156 6.16 -16.77 20.80
N LEU A 157 4.91 -16.31 20.98
CA LEU A 157 4.63 -14.99 21.54
C LEU A 157 5.29 -14.81 22.93
N LYS A 158 5.25 -15.84 23.79
CA LYS A 158 5.85 -15.82 25.14
C LYS A 158 7.37 -15.78 25.15
N GLN A 159 8.04 -16.08 24.03
CA GLN A 159 9.50 -16.02 23.95
C GLN A 159 10.03 -14.59 23.88
N PHE A 160 9.18 -13.62 23.54
CA PHE A 160 9.55 -12.20 23.43
C PHE A 160 9.12 -11.40 24.66
N ALA A 161 9.74 -10.23 24.85
CA ALA A 161 9.17 -9.23 25.75
C ALA A 161 7.87 -8.72 25.16
N ASN A 162 6.82 -8.63 25.98
CA ASN A 162 5.49 -8.25 25.51
C ASN A 162 4.92 -7.08 26.31
N ILE A 163 4.39 -6.07 25.61
CA ILE A 163 3.55 -5.03 26.18
C ILE A 163 2.13 -5.24 25.65
N GLU A 164 1.20 -5.46 26.56
CA GLU A 164 -0.22 -5.49 26.23
C GLU A 164 -0.84 -4.12 26.47
N THR A 165 -1.47 -3.56 25.44
CA THR A 165 -2.23 -2.32 25.50
C THR A 165 -3.71 -2.64 25.59
N ASN A 166 -4.43 -1.93 26.45
CA ASN A 166 -5.89 -2.00 26.54
C ASN A 166 -6.48 -0.62 26.20
N SER A 167 -7.54 -0.60 25.40
CA SER A 167 -8.31 0.61 25.09
C SER A 167 -9.46 0.86 26.08
N GLU A 168 -9.75 -0.11 26.93
CA GLU A 168 -10.82 -0.06 27.92
C GLU A 168 -10.28 0.20 29.33
N GLY A 169 -11.07 0.93 30.12
CA GLY A 169 -10.75 1.25 31.52
C GLY A 169 -10.14 2.65 31.69
N GLN A 170 -9.97 3.04 32.96
CA GLN A 170 -9.29 4.28 33.32
C GLN A 170 -7.79 4.02 33.39
N HIS A 171 -7.02 4.76 32.61
CA HIS A 171 -5.56 4.75 32.73
C HIS A 171 -5.12 5.87 33.69
N SER A 172 -4.15 5.59 34.56
CA SER A 172 -3.64 6.59 35.52
C SER A 172 -3.01 7.79 34.78
N THR A 173 -2.20 7.48 33.77
CA THR A 173 -1.50 8.44 32.90
C THR A 173 -2.34 9.02 31.77
N PHE A 174 -3.14 8.24 31.03
CA PHE A 174 -3.83 8.75 29.84
C PHE A 174 -5.31 9.00 30.11
N ARG A 175 -5.81 10.19 29.76
CA ARG A 175 -7.21 10.59 29.95
C ARG A 175 -7.78 11.20 28.68
N PRO A 176 -9.08 11.08 28.41
CA PRO A 176 -9.70 11.78 27.28
C PRO A 176 -9.63 13.29 27.49
N ILE A 177 -9.47 14.04 26.39
CA ILE A 177 -9.70 15.50 26.42
C ILE A 177 -11.20 15.79 26.60
N PRO A 178 -11.58 16.95 27.18
CA PRO A 178 -12.97 17.39 27.15
C PRO A 178 -13.44 17.65 25.72
N ASP A 179 -14.74 17.82 25.54
CA ASP A 179 -15.32 18.21 24.26
C ASP A 179 -14.83 19.62 23.87
N VAL A 180 -14.08 19.69 22.77
CA VAL A 180 -13.50 20.92 22.20
C VAL A 180 -14.08 21.24 20.81
N GLN A 181 -15.16 20.56 20.42
CA GLN A 181 -15.73 20.68 19.08
C GLN A 181 -16.32 22.06 18.83
N VAL A 182 -16.06 22.60 17.64
CA VAL A 182 -16.60 23.88 17.15
C VAL A 182 -18.06 23.69 16.78
N ASP A 183 -18.93 24.51 17.37
CA ASP A 183 -20.35 24.55 17.04
C ASP A 183 -20.63 25.70 16.06
N SER A 184 -20.72 25.38 14.77
CA SER A 184 -20.97 26.38 13.73
C SER A 184 -22.33 27.08 13.82
N LYS A 185 -23.26 26.57 14.64
CA LYS A 185 -24.61 27.15 14.81
C LYS A 185 -24.70 28.09 16.02
N ALA A 186 -23.73 28.03 16.93
CA ALA A 186 -23.70 28.89 18.11
C ALA A 186 -23.22 30.31 17.76
N GLU A 187 -23.67 31.31 18.55
CA GLU A 187 -23.19 32.70 18.42
C GLU A 187 -21.66 32.81 18.64
N ALA A 188 -21.10 31.93 19.47
CA ALA A 188 -19.66 31.83 19.75
C ALA A 188 -19.14 30.40 19.47
N PRO A 189 -18.81 30.08 18.19
CA PRO A 189 -18.53 28.70 17.78
C PRO A 189 -17.35 28.02 18.48
N PHE A 190 -16.35 28.78 18.91
CA PHE A 190 -15.10 28.27 19.49
C PHE A 190 -15.10 28.26 21.03
N THR A 191 -16.25 28.46 21.67
CA THR A 191 -16.34 28.61 23.14
C THR A 191 -15.72 27.44 23.88
N LYS A 192 -16.01 26.19 23.46
CA LYS A 192 -15.50 24.98 24.10
C LYS A 192 -13.97 24.90 24.05
N LEU A 193 -13.38 25.08 22.86
CA LEU A 193 -11.93 25.10 22.69
C LEU A 193 -11.26 26.24 23.47
N LYS A 194 -11.86 27.44 23.46
CA LYS A 194 -11.35 28.59 24.23
C LYS A 194 -11.32 28.29 25.71
N ASN A 195 -12.41 27.76 26.25
CA ASN A 195 -12.50 27.39 27.67
C ASN A 195 -11.41 26.38 28.03
N PHE A 196 -11.24 25.33 27.23
CA PHE A 196 -10.19 24.34 27.45
C PHE A 196 -8.79 24.95 27.44
N ILE A 197 -8.48 25.81 26.46
CA ILE A 197 -7.18 26.50 26.38
C ILE A 197 -6.95 27.41 27.61
N THR A 198 -7.97 28.16 28.04
CA THR A 198 -7.83 29.12 29.15
C THR A 198 -7.80 28.47 30.54
N GLN A 199 -8.41 27.29 30.68
CA GLN A 199 -8.50 26.57 31.96
C GLN A 199 -7.39 25.53 32.13
N SER A 200 -6.60 25.29 31.09
CA SER A 200 -5.51 24.32 31.11
C SER A 200 -4.23 24.96 31.62
N ASP A 201 -3.66 24.38 32.68
CA ASP A 201 -2.32 24.73 33.19
C ASP A 201 -1.21 23.91 32.50
N ILE A 202 -1.59 23.04 31.56
CA ILE A 202 -0.68 22.16 30.82
C ILE A 202 -0.56 22.60 29.35
N PRO A 203 0.61 22.41 28.72
CA PRO A 203 0.79 22.58 27.29
C PRO A 203 -0.28 21.86 26.46
N ILE A 204 -0.78 22.52 25.41
CA ILE A 204 -1.74 21.96 24.46
C ILE A 204 -1.10 21.94 23.07
N LEU A 205 -1.00 20.77 22.46
CA LEU A 205 -0.57 20.58 21.09
C LEU A 205 -1.77 20.22 20.19
N LEU A 206 -2.08 21.11 19.27
CA LEU A 206 -3.05 20.86 18.21
C LEU A 206 -2.37 20.09 17.07
N VAL A 207 -2.98 19.02 16.59
CA VAL A 207 -2.42 18.16 15.54
C VAL A 207 -3.32 18.19 14.31
N ALA A 208 -2.80 18.74 13.21
CA ALA A 208 -3.46 18.75 11.92
C ALA A 208 -2.89 17.66 11.00
N GLU A 209 -3.72 17.04 10.15
CA GLU A 209 -3.28 15.88 9.35
C GLU A 209 -2.23 16.25 8.28
N THR A 210 -2.32 17.46 7.73
CA THR A 210 -1.46 17.92 6.63
C THR A 210 -1.10 19.38 6.79
N ALA A 211 -0.04 19.83 6.11
CA ALA A 211 0.37 21.23 6.11
C ALA A 211 -0.76 22.17 5.64
N GLY A 212 -1.49 21.82 4.57
CA GLY A 212 -2.62 22.63 4.09
C GLY A 212 -3.76 22.74 5.10
N ARG A 213 -4.04 21.66 5.85
CA ARG A 213 -5.06 21.67 6.89
C ARG A 213 -4.63 22.43 8.13
N ARG A 214 -3.34 22.36 8.49
CA ARG A 214 -2.72 23.19 9.52
C ARG A 214 -2.91 24.67 9.22
N GLU A 215 -2.62 25.11 7.99
CA GLU A 215 -2.78 26.52 7.59
C GLU A 215 -4.25 26.96 7.66
N ALA A 216 -5.19 26.11 7.20
CA ALA A 216 -6.61 26.40 7.30
C ALA A 216 -7.08 26.53 8.77
N LEU A 217 -6.61 25.63 9.65
CA LEU A 217 -6.91 25.66 11.08
C LEU A 217 -6.30 26.91 11.74
N LEU A 218 -5.05 27.26 11.40
CA LEU A 218 -4.39 28.49 11.86
C LEU A 218 -5.19 29.74 11.47
N GLU A 219 -5.69 29.81 10.23
CA GLU A 219 -6.50 30.94 9.78
C GLU A 219 -7.82 31.06 10.56
N MET A 220 -8.48 29.92 10.84
CA MET A 220 -9.70 29.87 11.65
C MET A 220 -9.44 30.31 13.10
N LEU A 221 -8.38 29.81 13.71
CA LEU A 221 -7.97 30.16 15.08
C LEU A 221 -7.59 31.64 15.21
N LYS A 222 -6.90 32.20 14.20
CA LYS A 222 -6.52 33.61 14.16
C LYS A 222 -7.72 34.55 14.20
N LYS A 223 -8.81 34.22 13.50
CA LYS A 223 -10.09 34.97 13.53
C LYS A 223 -10.71 35.03 14.94
N GLN A 224 -10.33 34.08 15.80
CA GLN A 224 -10.79 33.97 17.18
C GLN A 224 -9.77 34.47 18.22
N ALA A 225 -8.69 35.11 17.76
CA ALA A 225 -7.55 35.56 18.55
C ALA A 225 -6.77 34.43 19.26
N ILE A 226 -6.87 33.19 18.77
CA ILE A 226 -6.09 32.05 19.24
C ILE A 226 -4.83 31.95 18.35
N LYS A 227 -3.64 31.95 18.96
CA LYS A 227 -2.36 31.98 18.24
C LYS A 227 -1.42 30.88 18.77
N PRO A 228 -1.57 29.62 18.33
CA PRO A 228 -0.63 28.56 18.68
C PRO A 228 0.75 28.84 18.08
N ALA A 229 1.81 28.44 18.80
CA ALA A 229 3.17 28.39 18.26
C ALA A 229 3.30 27.26 17.23
N LEU A 230 3.98 27.52 16.12
CA LEU A 230 4.15 26.54 15.05
C LEU A 230 5.36 25.65 15.31
N PHE A 231 5.18 24.33 15.18
CA PHE A 231 6.24 23.34 15.20
C PHE A 231 6.14 22.43 13.98
N ASP A 232 7.27 22.14 13.33
CA ASP A 232 7.30 21.26 12.16
C ASP A 232 7.19 19.79 12.57
N HIS A 233 7.78 19.40 13.70
CA HIS A 233 7.73 18.03 14.20
C HIS A 233 7.39 17.93 15.69
N TRP A 234 6.88 16.76 16.09
CA TRP A 234 6.62 16.41 17.49
C TRP A 234 7.85 16.56 18.38
N GLN A 235 9.02 16.17 17.89
CA GLN A 235 10.29 16.19 18.64
C GLN A 235 10.71 17.61 19.04
N ASP A 236 10.46 18.59 18.16
CA ASP A 236 10.78 20.00 18.41
C ASP A 236 9.90 20.54 19.54
N PHE A 237 8.61 20.21 19.50
CA PHE A 237 7.66 20.56 20.57
C PHE A 237 8.01 19.86 21.89
N ALA A 238 8.30 18.55 21.85
CA ALA A 238 8.61 17.76 23.04
C ALA A 238 9.87 18.26 23.77
N SER A 239 10.83 18.83 23.03
CA SER A 239 12.07 19.38 23.59
C SER A 239 11.88 20.76 24.24
N SER A 240 10.92 21.56 23.75
CA SER A 240 10.65 22.91 24.26
C SER A 240 9.16 23.26 24.10
N PRO A 241 8.28 22.73 24.96
CA PRO A 241 6.84 22.84 24.78
C PRO A 241 6.36 24.27 25.02
N ALA A 242 5.66 24.84 24.03
CA ALA A 242 4.89 26.06 24.21
C ALA A 242 3.54 25.76 24.87
N ALA A 243 2.98 26.73 25.61
CA ALA A 243 1.68 26.58 26.28
C ALA A 243 0.55 26.19 25.31
N LEU A 244 0.57 26.75 24.09
CA LEU A 244 -0.32 26.37 23.01
C LEU A 244 0.50 26.27 21.72
N ALA A 245 0.47 25.11 21.08
CA ALA A 245 1.23 24.79 19.90
C ALA A 245 0.36 24.11 18.82
N ILE A 246 0.85 24.11 17.58
CA ILE A 246 0.26 23.37 16.47
C ILE A 246 1.36 22.70 15.63
N THR A 247 1.12 21.46 15.22
CA THR A 247 2.02 20.70 14.34
C THR A 247 1.22 19.87 13.33
N THR A 248 1.94 19.18 12.43
CA THR A 248 1.36 18.19 11.51
C THR A 248 1.58 16.76 12.00
N GLY A 249 0.56 15.91 11.90
CA GLY A 249 0.66 14.48 12.26
C GLY A 249 -0.67 13.74 12.14
N HIS A 250 -0.62 12.41 12.23
CA HIS A 250 -1.81 11.56 12.21
C HIS A 250 -2.27 11.26 13.65
N LEU A 251 -3.31 11.99 14.10
CA LEU A 251 -3.91 11.79 15.42
C LEU A 251 -5.44 11.77 15.27
N GLU A 252 -6.02 10.57 15.35
CA GLU A 252 -7.48 10.40 15.23
C GLU A 252 -8.22 10.94 16.45
N ARG A 253 -7.71 10.62 17.65
CA ARG A 253 -8.28 11.04 18.94
C ARG A 253 -7.18 11.59 19.84
N GLY A 254 -7.40 12.81 20.30
CA GLY A 254 -6.62 13.48 21.31
C GLY A 254 -6.87 12.94 22.71
N PHE A 255 -5.88 13.14 23.56
CA PHE A 255 -5.83 12.68 24.94
C PHE A 255 -4.90 13.57 25.76
N ILE A 256 -5.03 13.50 27.07
CA ILE A 256 -4.17 14.15 28.05
C ILE A 256 -3.20 13.11 28.58
N VAL A 257 -1.91 13.44 28.56
CA VAL A 257 -0.84 12.68 29.21
C VAL A 257 -0.58 13.31 30.58
N ASP A 258 -1.06 12.60 31.58
CA ASP A 258 -0.92 12.85 33.00
C ASP A 258 -1.45 14.25 33.38
N SER A 259 -0.58 15.13 33.85
CA SER A 259 -0.84 16.57 33.94
C SER A 259 0.32 17.33 33.31
N GLN A 260 0.81 16.84 32.17
CA GLN A 260 1.98 17.38 31.47
C GLN A 260 1.65 17.90 30.08
N LEU A 261 0.70 17.28 29.37
CA LEU A 261 0.41 17.62 27.98
C LEU A 261 -1.00 17.21 27.57
N ALA A 262 -1.67 18.06 26.80
CA ALA A 262 -2.86 17.69 26.04
C ALA A 262 -2.54 17.65 24.54
N LEU A 263 -2.93 16.56 23.89
CA LEU A 263 -2.93 16.41 22.44
C LEU A 263 -4.36 16.53 21.94
N VAL A 264 -4.58 17.37 20.93
CA VAL A 264 -5.91 17.58 20.35
C VAL A 264 -5.85 17.39 18.85
N GLY A 265 -6.55 16.38 18.34
CA GLY A 265 -6.68 16.17 16.90
C GLY A 265 -7.62 17.19 16.27
N GLU A 266 -7.32 17.64 15.05
CA GLU A 266 -8.17 18.56 14.30
C GLU A 266 -9.61 18.04 14.08
N SER A 267 -9.80 16.71 14.01
CA SER A 267 -11.08 16.03 13.85
C SER A 267 -12.00 16.29 15.04
N GLN A 268 -11.44 16.38 16.24
CA GLN A 268 -12.20 16.70 17.45
C GLN A 268 -12.55 18.18 17.55
N ILE A 269 -11.78 19.05 16.89
CA ILE A 269 -12.08 20.49 16.84
C ILE A 269 -13.15 20.77 15.78
N LEU A 270 -13.01 20.24 14.58
CA LEU A 270 -13.87 20.57 13.44
C LEU A 270 -15.04 19.59 13.24
N GLY A 271 -15.09 18.52 14.03
CA GLY A 271 -15.98 17.39 13.84
C GLY A 271 -15.42 16.39 12.81
N GLU A 272 -15.90 15.14 12.87
CA GLU A 272 -15.58 14.13 11.86
C GLU A 272 -16.13 14.59 10.50
N LYS A 273 -15.23 15.04 9.62
CA LYS A 273 -15.55 15.13 8.20
C LYS A 273 -15.38 13.73 7.62
N VAL A 274 -16.42 13.22 6.96
CA VAL A 274 -16.30 12.07 6.06
C VAL A 274 -15.09 12.33 5.17
N THR A 275 -14.06 11.50 5.31
CA THR A 275 -12.93 11.46 4.41
C THR A 275 -13.48 11.03 3.06
N GLN A 276 -13.97 11.99 2.28
CA GLN A 276 -14.02 11.80 0.85
C GLN A 276 -12.57 11.61 0.45
N HIS A 277 -12.19 10.35 0.27
CA HIS A 277 -11.02 9.96 -0.49
C HIS A 277 -11.21 10.61 -1.86
N ARG A 278 -10.78 11.86 -1.98
CA ARG A 278 -10.57 12.50 -3.25
C ARG A 278 -9.39 11.72 -3.79
N ARG A 279 -9.68 10.62 -4.50
CA ARG A 279 -8.76 10.01 -5.46
C ARG A 279 -8.09 11.20 -6.10
N ARG A 280 -6.79 11.35 -5.88
CA ARG A 280 -5.97 12.30 -6.60
C ARG A 280 -6.18 11.92 -8.05
N LYS A 281 -7.16 12.54 -8.71
CA LYS A 281 -7.20 12.59 -10.16
C LYS A 281 -5.95 13.37 -10.45
N THR A 282 -4.91 12.68 -10.88
CA THR A 282 -3.85 13.26 -11.69
C THR A 282 -4.56 13.84 -12.93
N SER A 283 -5.07 15.06 -12.76
CA SER A 283 -5.33 15.96 -13.87
C SER A 283 -3.97 16.50 -14.26
N ASP A 284 -3.34 15.80 -15.18
CA ASP A 284 -2.88 16.40 -16.42
C ASP A 284 -2.66 15.24 -17.38
N ILE A 285 -3.45 15.22 -18.46
CA ILE A 285 -3.14 14.40 -19.63
C ILE A 285 -1.88 15.05 -20.19
N ASN A 286 -0.74 14.52 -19.75
CA ASN A 286 0.58 14.93 -20.21
C ASN A 286 0.65 14.70 -21.73
N GLU A 287 1.21 15.62 -22.51
CA GLU A 287 1.36 15.43 -23.97
C GLU A 287 2.15 14.14 -24.30
N ASP A 288 3.06 13.75 -23.40
CA ASP A 288 3.78 12.47 -23.42
C ASP A 288 2.84 11.23 -23.32
N ALA A 289 1.67 11.36 -22.70
CA ALA A 289 0.66 10.29 -22.64
C ALA A 289 -0.09 10.12 -23.97
N ILE A 290 -0.17 11.16 -24.81
CA ILE A 290 -0.73 11.06 -26.18
C ILE A 290 0.24 10.29 -27.07
N ILE A 291 1.56 10.55 -26.94
CA ILE A 291 2.61 9.82 -27.66
C ILE A 291 2.66 8.35 -27.22
N ARG A 292 2.52 8.06 -25.91
CA ARG A 292 2.41 6.68 -25.40
C ARG A 292 1.21 5.91 -25.96
N ASN A 293 0.08 6.58 -26.17
CA ASN A 293 -1.11 5.94 -26.74
C ASN A 293 -0.92 5.50 -28.20
N LEU A 294 -0.04 6.16 -28.96
CA LEU A 294 0.24 5.76 -30.35
C LEU A 294 0.97 4.41 -30.43
N THR A 295 1.87 4.11 -29.48
CA THR A 295 2.58 2.82 -29.40
C THR A 295 1.70 1.67 -28.93
N GLU A 296 0.58 1.98 -28.26
CA GLU A 296 -0.41 1.00 -27.78
C GLU A 296 -1.56 0.78 -28.78
N LEU A 297 -1.55 1.48 -29.92
CA LEU A 297 -2.57 1.32 -30.94
C LEU A 297 -2.55 -0.10 -31.53
N ARG A 298 -3.64 -0.81 -31.32
CA ARG A 298 -3.89 -2.08 -32.01
C ARG A 298 -4.29 -1.81 -33.44
N LEU A 299 -3.92 -2.72 -34.35
CA LEU A 299 -4.41 -2.69 -35.73
C LEU A 299 -5.94 -2.56 -35.75
N ASN A 300 -6.44 -1.69 -36.63
CA ASN A 300 -7.83 -1.29 -36.81
C ASN A 300 -8.48 -0.44 -35.70
N ALA A 301 -7.70 0.01 -34.71
CA ALA A 301 -8.19 0.97 -33.72
C ALA A 301 -8.66 2.28 -34.40
N PRO A 302 -9.78 2.88 -33.96
CA PRO A 302 -10.24 4.15 -34.49
C PRO A 302 -9.29 5.28 -34.06
N VAL A 303 -8.89 6.11 -35.01
CA VAL A 303 -8.01 7.26 -34.81
C VAL A 303 -8.62 8.49 -35.46
N VAL A 304 -8.27 9.68 -34.97
CA VAL A 304 -8.76 10.94 -35.55
C VAL A 304 -7.56 11.75 -36.02
N HIS A 305 -7.47 11.96 -37.32
CA HIS A 305 -6.52 12.92 -37.88
C HIS A 305 -7.15 14.31 -37.87
N ILE A 306 -6.40 15.34 -37.46
CA ILE A 306 -6.93 16.69 -37.29
C ILE A 306 -7.52 17.25 -38.59
N ASP A 307 -6.85 17.01 -39.73
CA ASP A 307 -7.29 17.51 -41.04
C ASP A 307 -8.23 16.56 -41.81
N HIS A 308 -8.14 15.25 -41.56
CA HIS A 308 -8.80 14.22 -42.38
C HIS A 308 -9.92 13.49 -41.63
N GLY A 309 -10.11 13.77 -40.34
CA GLY A 309 -11.18 13.20 -39.53
C GLY A 309 -10.92 11.76 -39.10
N VAL A 310 -12.00 11.04 -38.80
CA VAL A 310 -11.98 9.70 -38.19
C VAL A 310 -11.58 8.63 -39.22
N GLY A 311 -10.52 7.88 -38.92
CA GLY A 311 -10.03 6.73 -39.68
C GLY A 311 -9.68 5.54 -38.78
N ARG A 312 -9.03 4.53 -39.35
CA ARG A 312 -8.55 3.34 -38.63
C ARG A 312 -7.04 3.19 -38.78
N TYR A 313 -6.34 2.97 -37.67
CA TYR A 313 -4.91 2.70 -37.70
C TYR A 313 -4.62 1.35 -38.38
N LEU A 314 -3.75 1.35 -39.39
CA LEU A 314 -3.36 0.15 -40.16
C LEU A 314 -1.94 -0.32 -39.87
N GLY A 315 -1.21 0.33 -38.96
CA GLY A 315 0.19 0.00 -38.65
C GLY A 315 1.17 1.03 -39.20
N LEU A 316 2.45 0.73 -39.02
CA LEU A 316 3.57 1.44 -39.62
C LEU A 316 3.92 0.78 -40.96
N THR A 317 4.24 1.56 -41.98
CA THR A 317 4.67 1.08 -43.30
C THR A 317 5.92 1.84 -43.72
N ASN A 318 6.94 1.10 -44.13
CA ASN A 318 8.16 1.69 -44.68
C ASN A 318 7.94 2.04 -46.14
N LEU A 319 8.11 3.32 -46.49
CA LEU A 319 8.13 3.80 -47.87
C LEU A 319 9.50 4.38 -48.20
N SER A 320 10.01 4.08 -49.39
CA SER A 320 11.22 4.71 -49.90
C SER A 320 10.84 6.03 -50.58
N ILE A 321 11.26 7.15 -49.97
CA ILE A 321 11.08 8.49 -50.52
C ILE A 321 12.48 9.07 -50.70
N ASP A 322 12.81 9.52 -51.92
CA ASP A 322 14.12 10.08 -52.28
C ASP A 322 15.32 9.19 -51.92
N GLY A 323 15.13 7.86 -51.98
CA GLY A 323 16.18 6.86 -51.71
C GLY A 323 16.45 6.59 -50.23
N GLN A 324 15.68 7.18 -49.31
CA GLN A 324 15.72 6.87 -47.88
C GLN A 324 14.46 6.10 -47.47
N GLU A 325 14.63 5.01 -46.71
CA GLU A 325 13.50 4.33 -46.09
C GLU A 325 12.99 5.16 -44.93
N THR A 326 11.72 5.58 -45.02
CA THR A 326 11.03 6.32 -43.97
C THR A 326 9.88 5.47 -43.45
N GLU A 327 9.79 5.31 -42.13
CA GLU A 327 8.68 4.64 -41.46
C GLU A 327 7.53 5.64 -41.30
N LEU A 328 6.35 5.32 -41.84
CA LEU A 328 5.18 6.20 -41.83
C LEU A 328 3.98 5.50 -41.20
N LEU A 329 3.18 6.23 -40.44
CA LEU A 329 1.91 5.75 -39.88
C LEU A 329 0.82 5.70 -40.95
N THR A 330 0.17 4.54 -41.10
CA THR A 330 -0.87 4.34 -42.11
C THR A 330 -2.26 4.39 -41.48
N ILE A 331 -3.15 5.24 -42.01
CA ILE A 331 -4.55 5.36 -41.60
C ILE A 331 -5.46 4.99 -42.77
N GLY A 332 -6.38 4.05 -42.55
CA GLY A 332 -7.43 3.68 -43.49
C GLY A 332 -8.72 4.47 -43.28
N TYR A 333 -9.32 4.93 -44.36
CA TYR A 333 -10.59 5.63 -44.40
C TYR A 333 -11.65 4.83 -45.19
N ALA A 334 -12.86 5.37 -45.30
CA ALA A 334 -13.90 4.79 -46.14
C ALA A 334 -13.43 4.60 -47.59
N ASN A 335 -13.99 3.62 -48.29
CA ASN A 335 -13.64 3.27 -49.69
C ASN A 335 -12.17 2.88 -49.89
N GLU A 336 -11.56 2.22 -48.90
CA GLU A 336 -10.16 1.73 -48.95
C GLU A 336 -9.09 2.81 -49.16
N ALA A 337 -9.45 4.10 -49.00
CA ALA A 337 -8.49 5.19 -49.07
C ALA A 337 -7.49 5.10 -47.91
N LYS A 338 -6.21 5.34 -48.21
CA LYS A 338 -5.12 5.32 -47.22
C LYS A 338 -4.45 6.68 -47.14
N LEU A 339 -4.14 7.09 -45.92
CA LEU A 339 -3.32 8.25 -45.59
C LEU A 339 -2.03 7.76 -44.94
N TYR A 340 -0.90 8.26 -45.41
CA TYR A 340 0.42 8.01 -44.82
C TYR A 340 0.86 9.28 -44.11
N VAL A 341 1.04 9.19 -42.79
CA VAL A 341 1.40 10.30 -41.91
C VAL A 341 2.85 10.08 -41.47
N PRO A 342 3.76 11.05 -41.69
CA PRO A 342 5.12 11.02 -41.17
C PRO A 342 5.23 10.91 -39.66
#